data_AF-A0A3B8MX86-F1
#
_entry.id   AF-A0A3B8MX86-F1
#
_cell.length_a   1.000
_cell.length_b   1.000
_cell.length_c   1.000
_cell.angle_alpha   90.00
_cell.angle_beta   90.00
_cell.angle_gamma   90.00
#
_symmetry.space_group_name_H-M   'P 1'
#
loop_
_entity.id
_entity.type
_entity.pdbx_description
1 polymer ?
#
loop_
_entity_poly.entity_id
_entity_poly.type
_entity_poly.pdbx_seq_one_letter_code
_entity_poly.pdbx_strand_id
1 'polypeptide(L)'
;MESTQALVEEALDVGYRHFDCASNYGNEAQLGAALSNSGLDRSNFTVTSKAWIDELGPTGIQDALKRSLDRLGLDSVDIYMIHWPAPERDLYVASFQEMLLLRQDGLIKNVGVSNFHIDYL
;
A
#
# COMPACT_ATOMS: atom_id res chain seq x y z
N MET A 1 -17.34 1.97 17.49
CA MET A 1 -16.71 2.56 16.29
C MET A 1 -17.19 1.77 15.10
N GLU A 2 -17.48 2.47 14.01
CA GLU A 2 -17.82 1.85 12.72
C GLU A 2 -16.59 1.13 12.15
N SER A 3 -16.80 0.04 11.40
CA SER A 3 -15.70 -0.72 10.81
C SER A 3 -15.07 0.06 9.65
N THR A 4 -13.80 -0.21 9.33
CA THR A 4 -13.17 0.40 8.14
C THR A 4 -13.94 0.02 6.88
N GLN A 5 -14.48 -1.21 6.81
CA GLN A 5 -15.25 -1.66 5.66
C GLN A 5 -16.48 -0.76 5.41
N ALA A 6 -17.31 -0.53 6.44
CA ALA A 6 -18.53 0.28 6.30
C ALA A 6 -18.22 1.72 5.88
N LEU A 7 -17.15 2.32 6.43
CA LEU A 7 -16.69 3.66 6.05
C LEU A 7 -16.21 3.73 4.60
N VAL A 8 -15.57 2.67 4.09
CA VAL A 8 -15.13 2.61 2.70
C VAL A 8 -16.33 2.42 1.76
N GLU A 9 -17.32 1.60 2.14
CA GLU A 9 -18.56 1.42 1.39
C GLU A 9 -19.32 2.75 1.27
N GLU A 10 -19.46 3.51 2.35
CA GLU A 10 -20.05 4.87 2.30
C GLU A 10 -19.23 5.82 1.42
N ALA A 11 -17.89 5.78 1.53
CA ALA A 11 -17.02 6.58 0.68
C ALA A 11 -17.20 6.25 -0.81
N LEU A 12 -17.39 4.98 -1.17
CA LEU A 12 -17.68 4.55 -2.53
C LEU A 12 -19.03 5.10 -3.02
N ASP A 13 -20.06 5.06 -2.17
CA ASP A 13 -21.41 5.55 -2.48
C ASP A 13 -21.43 7.05 -2.77
N VAL A 14 -20.64 7.84 -2.02
CA VAL A 14 -20.51 9.29 -2.25
C VAL A 14 -19.50 9.66 -3.34
N GLY A 15 -18.86 8.66 -3.96
CA GLY A 15 -18.07 8.83 -5.19
C GLY A 15 -16.54 8.84 -5.01
N TYR A 16 -15.99 8.52 -3.85
CA TYR A 16 -14.54 8.39 -3.68
C TYR A 16 -14.00 7.20 -4.48
N ARG A 17 -12.85 7.40 -5.12
CA ARG A 17 -12.16 6.39 -5.94
C ARG A 17 -10.67 6.30 -5.63
N HIS A 18 -10.18 7.00 -4.61
CA HIS A 18 -8.80 6.89 -4.15
C HIS A 18 -8.81 6.50 -2.68
N PHE A 19 -8.21 5.35 -2.36
CA PHE A 19 -8.15 4.82 -1.01
C PHE A 19 -6.68 4.64 -0.61
N ASP A 20 -6.32 5.23 0.53
CA ASP A 20 -4.98 5.17 1.09
C ASP A 20 -5.00 4.38 2.40
N CYS A 21 -4.09 3.40 2.50
CA CYS A 21 -3.94 2.52 3.63
C CYS A 21 -2.46 2.28 3.95
N ALA A 22 -2.15 1.40 4.90
CA ALA A 22 -0.79 0.94 5.20
C ALA A 22 -0.86 -0.42 5.90
N SER A 23 0.20 -1.22 5.80
CA SER A 23 0.30 -2.51 6.49
C SER A 23 0.10 -2.36 8.01
N ASN A 24 0.65 -1.29 8.59
CA ASN A 24 0.59 -1.00 10.02
C ASN A 24 -0.79 -0.52 10.52
N TYR A 25 -1.73 -0.15 9.64
CA TYR A 25 -3.06 0.30 10.08
C TYR A 25 -3.96 -0.87 10.48
N GLY A 26 -3.62 -2.10 10.10
CA GLY A 26 -4.37 -3.30 10.48
C GLY A 26 -5.74 -3.44 9.82
N ASN A 27 -6.03 -2.68 8.76
CA ASN A 27 -7.34 -2.62 8.13
C ASN A 27 -7.33 -2.83 6.60
N GLU A 28 -6.21 -3.25 6.01
CA GLU A 28 -6.11 -3.61 4.58
C GLU A 28 -7.15 -4.67 4.18
N ALA A 29 -7.41 -5.67 5.04
CA ALA A 29 -8.44 -6.68 4.77
C ALA A 29 -9.86 -6.12 4.70
N GLN A 30 -10.16 -5.12 5.53
CA GLN A 30 -11.46 -4.45 5.52
C GLN A 30 -11.62 -3.53 4.30
N LEU A 31 -10.54 -2.87 3.89
CA LEU A 31 -10.50 -2.11 2.63
C LEU A 31 -10.72 -3.04 1.43
N GLY A 32 -9.99 -4.16 1.36
CA GLY A 32 -10.14 -5.15 0.29
C GLY A 32 -11.56 -5.71 0.20
N ALA A 33 -12.17 -6.03 1.34
CA ALA A 33 -13.56 -6.50 1.41
C ALA A 33 -14.56 -5.47 0.87
N ALA A 34 -14.45 -4.20 1.27
CA ALA A 34 -15.31 -3.13 0.76
C ALA A 34 -15.18 -2.94 -0.75
N LEU A 35 -13.94 -2.91 -1.27
CA LEU A 35 -13.68 -2.75 -2.69
C LEU A 35 -14.21 -3.93 -3.51
N SER A 36 -14.04 -5.16 -3.02
CA SER A 36 -14.58 -6.37 -3.66
C SER A 36 -16.12 -6.35 -3.69
N ASN A 37 -16.76 -5.95 -2.59
CA ASN A 37 -18.21 -5.86 -2.49
C ASN A 37 -18.83 -4.73 -3.32
N SER A 38 -18.03 -3.73 -3.71
CA SER A 38 -18.52 -2.56 -4.47
C SER A 38 -19.07 -2.90 -5.85
N GLY A 39 -18.66 -4.03 -6.43
CA GLY A 39 -18.99 -4.40 -7.81
C GLY A 39 -18.37 -3.51 -8.89
N LEU A 40 -17.49 -2.57 -8.52
CA LEU A 40 -16.77 -1.72 -9.46
C LEU A 40 -15.58 -2.46 -10.07
N ASP A 41 -15.31 -2.22 -11.36
CA ASP A 41 -14.08 -2.73 -11.98
C ASP A 41 -12.84 -2.19 -11.27
N ARG A 42 -11.79 -3.03 -11.19
CA ARG A 42 -10.51 -2.69 -10.55
C ARG A 42 -9.88 -1.39 -11.07
N SER A 43 -10.12 -1.03 -12.33
CA SER A 43 -9.62 0.19 -12.97
C SER A 43 -10.33 1.47 -12.50
N ASN A 44 -11.48 1.36 -11.83
CA ASN A 44 -12.26 2.51 -11.39
C ASN A 44 -11.76 3.12 -10.08
N PHE A 45 -10.80 2.49 -9.39
CA PHE A 45 -10.25 3.01 -8.14
C PHE A 45 -8.73 2.85 -8.04
N THR A 46 -8.14 3.73 -7.24
CA THR A 46 -6.73 3.76 -6.87
C THR A 46 -6.58 3.25 -5.44
N VAL A 47 -5.67 2.30 -5.22
CA VAL A 47 -5.31 1.80 -3.90
C VAL A 47 -3.84 2.07 -3.61
N THR A 48 -3.60 2.76 -2.50
CA THR A 48 -2.28 3.02 -1.95
C THR A 48 -2.06 2.20 -0.68
N SER A 49 -0.91 1.55 -0.56
CA SER A 49 -0.45 0.98 0.72
C SER A 49 1.03 1.31 0.97
N LYS A 50 1.49 1.04 2.20
CA LYS A 50 2.81 1.44 2.69
C LYS A 50 3.45 0.33 3.49
N ALA A 51 4.73 0.06 3.24
CA ALA A 51 5.57 -0.82 4.05
C ALA A 51 5.99 -0.13 5.35
N TRP A 52 5.84 -0.80 6.47
CA TRP A 52 6.22 -0.29 7.78
C TRP A 52 7.73 -0.40 8.05
N ILE A 53 8.18 0.21 9.14
CA ILE A 53 9.60 0.33 9.50
C ILE A 53 10.28 -1.02 9.65
N ASP A 54 9.59 -2.01 10.23
CA ASP A 54 10.11 -3.36 10.44
C ASP A 54 10.13 -4.23 9.18
N GLU A 55 9.46 -3.78 8.12
CA GLU A 55 9.37 -4.43 6.82
C GLU A 55 10.44 -3.97 5.82
N LEU A 56 11.31 -3.01 6.20
CA LEU A 56 12.37 -2.53 5.33
C LEU A 56 13.46 -3.57 5.06
N GLY A 57 14.06 -3.47 3.88
CA GLY A 57 15.04 -4.38 3.29
C GLY A 57 14.45 -5.10 2.08
N PRO A 58 15.27 -5.58 1.11
CA PRO A 58 14.75 -6.17 -0.13
C PRO A 58 13.75 -7.32 0.10
N THR A 59 14.14 -8.37 0.83
CA THR A 59 13.24 -9.48 1.18
C THR A 59 12.05 -9.00 2.02
N GLY A 60 12.28 -8.03 2.92
CA GLY A 60 11.23 -7.45 3.75
C GLY A 60 10.11 -6.80 2.91
N ILE A 61 10.49 -6.02 1.90
CA ILE A 61 9.57 -5.37 0.97
C ILE A 61 8.81 -6.40 0.13
N GLN A 62 9.49 -7.42 -0.39
CA GLN A 62 8.83 -8.50 -1.16
C GLN A 62 7.75 -9.18 -0.31
N ASP A 63 8.11 -9.59 0.90
CA ASP A 63 7.19 -10.29 1.80
C ASP A 63 6.06 -9.37 2.29
N ALA A 64 6.35 -8.10 2.58
CA ALA A 64 5.38 -7.11 3.01
C ALA A 64 4.36 -6.78 1.92
N LEU A 65 4.82 -6.55 0.69
CA LEU A 65 3.93 -6.31 -0.44
C LEU A 65 3.04 -7.53 -0.67
N LYS A 66 3.59 -8.74 -0.67
CA LYS A 66 2.80 -9.97 -0.82
C LYS A 66 1.71 -10.08 0.24
N ARG A 67 2.02 -9.80 1.51
CA ARG A 67 1.03 -9.79 2.59
C ARG A 67 -0.03 -8.70 2.41
N SER A 68 0.36 -7.50 1.97
CA SER A 68 -0.59 -6.42 1.68
C SER A 68 -1.52 -6.77 0.53
N LEU A 69 -1.00 -7.34 -0.56
CA LEU A 69 -1.77 -7.81 -1.72
C LEU A 69 -2.78 -8.90 -1.32
N ASP A 70 -2.35 -9.88 -0.52
CA ASP A 70 -3.21 -10.93 0.02
C ASP A 70 -4.35 -10.35 0.88
N ARG A 71 -4.02 -9.45 1.83
CA ARG A 71 -5.04 -8.78 2.65
C ARG A 71 -6.01 -7.94 1.81
N LEU A 72 -5.50 -7.18 0.84
CA LEU A 72 -6.33 -6.34 -0.03
C LEU A 72 -7.14 -7.15 -1.04
N GLY A 73 -6.77 -8.41 -1.29
CA GLY A 73 -7.35 -9.23 -2.37
C GLY A 73 -7.04 -8.68 -3.75
N LEU A 74 -5.83 -8.17 -3.97
CA LEU A 74 -5.40 -7.53 -5.22
C LEU A 74 -4.17 -8.20 -5.81
N ASP A 75 -4.08 -8.23 -7.14
CA ASP A 75 -2.87 -8.67 -7.84
C ASP A 75 -1.78 -7.58 -7.88
N SER A 76 -2.19 -6.30 -7.78
CA SER A 76 -1.30 -5.15 -7.75
C SER A 76 -1.90 -3.96 -7.01
N VAL A 77 -1.02 -3.13 -6.44
CA VAL A 77 -1.36 -1.81 -5.88
C VAL A 77 -1.03 -0.69 -6.87
N ASP A 78 -1.80 0.39 -6.83
CA ASP A 78 -1.57 1.53 -7.72
C ASP A 78 -0.40 2.40 -7.24
N ILE A 79 -0.26 2.54 -5.92
CA ILE A 79 0.86 3.24 -5.29
C ILE A 79 1.34 2.40 -4.11
N TYR A 80 2.64 2.13 -4.04
CA TYR A 80 3.27 1.55 -2.85
C TYR A 80 4.34 2.49 -2.32
N MET A 81 4.39 2.67 -1.00
CA MET A 81 5.30 3.62 -0.39
C MET A 81 6.13 3.03 0.76
N ILE A 82 7.33 3.55 0.95
CA ILE A 82 8.00 3.45 2.26
C ILE A 82 7.29 4.39 3.23
N HIS A 83 6.78 3.88 4.35
CA HIS A 83 6.01 4.70 5.29
C HIS A 83 6.90 5.69 6.06
N TRP A 84 8.11 5.29 6.44
CA TRP A 84 9.11 6.12 7.11
C TRP A 84 10.52 5.66 6.70
N PRO A 85 11.50 6.58 6.57
CA PRO A 85 12.86 6.23 6.13
C PRO A 85 13.62 5.39 7.16
N ALA A 86 13.30 5.53 8.46
CA ALA A 86 13.98 4.84 9.56
C ALA A 86 15.51 4.79 9.40
N PRO A 87 16.19 5.96 9.36
CA PRO A 87 17.59 6.07 8.93
C PRO A 87 18.56 5.25 9.79
N GLU A 88 18.26 5.03 11.06
CA GLU A 88 19.05 4.18 11.97
C GLU A 88 19.17 2.71 11.49
N ARG A 89 18.25 2.26 10.64
CA ARG A 89 18.31 0.91 10.03
C ARG A 89 19.16 0.88 8.75
N ASP A 90 19.33 2.02 8.08
CA ASP A 90 20.04 2.14 6.81
C ASP A 90 19.53 1.17 5.70
N LEU A 91 18.20 0.98 5.62
CA LEU A 91 17.59 0.03 4.68
C LEU A 91 16.70 0.69 3.61
N TYR A 92 16.36 1.97 3.73
CA TYR A 92 15.34 2.59 2.89
C TYR A 92 15.76 2.70 1.41
N VAL A 93 17.06 2.92 1.12
CA VAL A 93 17.56 2.96 -0.26
C VAL A 93 17.40 1.58 -0.94
N ALA A 94 17.88 0.52 -0.29
CA ALA A 94 17.74 -0.84 -0.79
C ALA A 94 16.27 -1.27 -0.91
N SER A 95 15.41 -0.82 0.02
CA SER A 95 13.97 -1.04 -0.03
C SER A 95 13.34 -0.36 -1.25
N PHE A 96 13.71 0.89 -1.53
CA PHE A 96 13.18 1.62 -2.68
C PHE A 96 13.63 1.01 -4.00
N GLN A 97 14.88 0.56 -4.08
CA GLN A 97 15.39 -0.19 -5.24
C GLN A 97 14.60 -1.48 -5.48
N GLU A 98 14.28 -2.22 -4.42
CA GLU A 98 13.44 -3.41 -4.53
C GLU A 98 12.02 -3.08 -5.02
N MET A 99 11.42 -1.99 -4.53
CA MET A 99 10.11 -1.54 -5.02
C MET A 99 10.13 -1.20 -6.51
N LEU A 100 11.25 -0.71 -7.05
CA LEU A 100 11.42 -0.48 -8.49
C LEU A 100 11.45 -1.78 -9.30
N LEU A 101 12.01 -2.86 -8.76
CA LEU A 101 11.97 -4.20 -9.38
C LEU A 101 10.55 -4.75 -9.37
N LEU A 102 9.87 -4.69 -8.22
CA LEU A 102 8.48 -5.13 -8.09
C LEU A 102 7.51 -4.33 -8.97
N ARG A 103 7.86 -3.09 -9.31
CA ARG A 103 7.17 -2.31 -10.33
C ARG A 103 7.37 -2.86 -11.74
N GLN A 104 8.57 -3.32 -12.08
CA GLN A 104 8.83 -3.99 -13.37
C GLN A 104 8.06 -5.31 -13.46
N ASP A 105 7.90 -6.02 -12.34
CA ASP A 105 7.11 -7.25 -12.25
C ASP A 105 5.59 -7.00 -12.26
N GLY A 106 5.14 -5.74 -12.28
CA GLY A 106 3.74 -5.36 -12.37
C GLY A 106 2.95 -5.41 -11.05
N LEU A 107 3.61 -5.72 -9.93
CA LEU A 107 2.97 -5.79 -8.60
C LEU A 107 2.72 -4.40 -8.00
N ILE A 108 3.49 -3.39 -8.42
CA ILE A 108 3.35 -1.98 -8.06
C ILE A 108 3.25 -1.14 -9.33
N LYS A 109 2.27 -0.25 -9.46
CA LYS A 109 2.23 0.67 -10.63
C LYS A 109 3.13 1.89 -10.43
N ASN A 110 3.07 2.52 -9.25
CA ASN A 110 3.87 3.68 -8.89
C ASN A 110 4.53 3.48 -7.52
N VAL A 111 5.80 3.87 -7.39
CA VAL A 111 6.54 3.82 -6.13
C VAL A 111 6.61 5.21 -5.51
N GLY A 112 6.56 5.30 -4.19
CA GLY A 112 6.67 6.57 -3.47
C GLY A 112 7.32 6.42 -2.09
N VAL A 113 7.43 7.54 -1.40
CA VAL A 113 7.96 7.62 -0.03
C VAL A 113 7.10 8.57 0.80
N SER A 114 6.99 8.30 2.10
CA SER A 114 6.28 9.13 3.06
C SER A 114 7.20 9.51 4.20
N ASN A 115 7.07 10.74 4.69
CA ASN A 115 7.89 11.29 5.79
C ASN A 115 9.41 11.35 5.50
N PHE A 116 9.79 11.52 4.23
CA PHE A 116 11.18 11.75 3.83
C PHE A 116 11.48 13.25 3.84
N HIS A 117 12.55 13.63 4.52
CA HIS A 117 13.15 14.95 4.40
C HIS A 117 14.01 15.04 3.13
N ILE A 118 14.39 16.26 2.73
CA ILE A 118 15.14 16.50 1.49
C ILE A 118 16.46 15.73 1.43
N ASP A 119 17.12 15.53 2.57
CA ASP A 119 18.39 14.79 2.65
C ASP A 119 18.24 13.28 2.35
N TYR A 120 17.01 12.78 2.31
CA TYR A 120 16.69 11.37 2.04
C TYR A 120 16.10 11.13 0.63
N LEU A 121 15.88 12.17 -0.17
CA LEU A 121 15.33 12.12 -1.54
C LEU A 121 16.43 12.10 -2.60
#